data_AF-A0A9P6TED7-F1
#
_entry.id   AF-A0A9P6TED7-F1
#
_cell.length_a   1.000
_cell.length_b   1.000
_cell.length_c   1.000
_cell.angle_alpha   90.00
_cell.angle_beta   90.00
_cell.angle_gamma   90.00
#
_symmetry.space_group_name_H-M   'P 1'
#
loop_
_entity.id
_entity.type
_entity.pdbx_description
1 polymer ?
#
loop_
_entity_poly.entity_id
_entity_poly.type
_entity_poly.pdbx_seq_one_letter_code
_entity_poly.pdbx_strand_id
1 'polypeptide(L)'
;MKFPTLFSLRVTATPHAKFQLTKSLSFSTVISSRHESHRTDAPKAIKTTPEWTVLDKDSFRIDHMSNTPQTILSKLNSNLPSKPAHPLGILKNLIYEQMPTFDTVEFPSPFVTPAQNFDDLGFPADHPGRRKGDSYYLNSAYMLRTHTSAHEIETFAQGKEKWLLTADVYRRDEIDASHFPVFHQMEGACVLPRSQMDKLATETHEIHRMLATKNIKIDDETKIDSKNPFQDCHDPKQATIVINHLKATINKLIYGLFQGLDAQQQASLQVRWIPAFFPFTSPSYEVEVLYRGKWLEILGCGLVKQLTLDKAGVPSKMGWAFGLGLERIAMVLFSIPDIRLFWSQDSRFLNQFTPRKVSKFHLFSKNPPCHKDISFWIPDDFEANDVFELIRDVGGSWVEEVKLIDTFEHQVEKRTSHCYRITYRSMERNLSNDEVNVTQARVREALKSQMGLNFR
;
A
#
# COMPACT_ATOMS: atom_id res chain seq x y z
N MET A 1 -9.61 19.31 72.27
CA MET A 1 -8.34 20.08 72.21
C MET A 1 -7.77 19.96 70.80
N LYS A 2 -7.54 21.12 70.17
CA LYS A 2 -6.67 21.45 69.01
C LYS A 2 -6.72 20.62 67.70
N PHE A 3 -7.37 21.22 66.71
CA PHE A 3 -7.08 21.23 65.25
C PHE A 3 -5.70 21.90 64.96
N PRO A 4 -5.08 21.87 63.72
CA PRO A 4 -5.78 22.08 62.45
C PRO A 4 -5.23 21.50 61.10
N THR A 5 -6.16 21.41 60.13
CA THR A 5 -6.19 21.75 58.67
C THR A 5 -5.04 21.53 57.65
N LEU A 6 -5.47 20.93 56.51
CA LEU A 6 -5.30 21.27 55.06
C LEU A 6 -3.91 21.60 54.48
N PHE A 7 -3.56 20.96 53.35
CA PHE A 7 -3.32 21.65 52.06
C PHE A 7 -3.34 20.69 50.86
N SER A 8 -4.01 21.12 49.78
CA SER A 8 -3.97 20.50 48.45
C SER A 8 -2.71 20.95 47.70
N LEU A 9 -2.09 20.08 46.90
CA LEU A 9 -1.11 20.51 45.90
C LEU A 9 -1.35 19.81 44.56
N ARG A 10 -1.76 20.65 43.60
CA ARG A 10 -1.71 20.42 42.16
C ARG A 10 -0.28 20.07 41.76
N VAL A 11 -0.09 18.99 41.01
CA VAL A 11 1.14 18.80 40.21
C VAL A 11 0.83 19.29 38.80
N THR A 12 1.34 20.48 38.51
CA THR A 12 1.38 21.06 37.17
C THR A 12 2.32 20.25 36.28
N ALA A 13 1.82 19.84 35.12
CA ALA A 13 2.61 19.27 34.04
C ALA A 13 3.59 20.31 33.49
N THR A 14 4.89 20.00 33.53
CA THR A 14 5.92 20.71 32.79
C THR A 14 6.08 20.08 31.40
N PRO A 15 6.28 20.89 30.34
CA PRO A 15 6.32 20.39 28.97
C PRO A 15 7.69 19.77 28.65
N HIS A 16 7.68 18.59 28.03
CA HIS A 16 8.88 17.92 27.56
C HIS A 16 9.64 18.73 26.51
N ALA A 17 10.95 18.68 26.67
CA ALA A 17 11.95 19.42 25.94
C ALA A 17 11.95 19.10 24.43
N LYS A 18 12.10 20.16 23.64
CA LYS A 18 12.43 20.11 22.21
C LYS A 18 13.80 19.45 22.04
N PHE A 19 13.85 18.26 21.43
CA PHE A 19 15.08 17.75 20.83
C PHE A 19 15.13 18.21 19.37
N GLN A 20 15.88 19.28 19.11
CA GLN A 20 16.40 19.58 17.78
C GLN A 20 17.60 18.66 17.53
N LEU A 21 17.46 17.74 16.57
CA LEU A 21 18.60 17.06 15.95
C LEU A 21 18.77 17.65 14.55
N THR A 22 19.53 18.73 14.49
CA THR A 22 20.31 19.07 13.30
C THR A 22 21.72 18.57 13.56
N LYS A 23 22.20 17.62 12.76
CA LYS A 23 23.63 17.47 12.48
C LYS A 23 23.84 16.64 11.22
N SER A 24 24.62 17.26 10.34
CA SER A 24 25.09 16.84 9.03
C SER A 24 25.73 15.45 9.01
N LEU A 25 25.50 14.74 7.90
CA LEU A 25 26.28 13.59 7.46
C LEU A 25 27.77 13.96 7.37
N SER A 26 28.64 13.24 8.09
CA SER A 26 30.08 13.22 7.83
C SER A 26 30.58 11.78 7.79
N PHE A 27 31.35 11.45 6.77
CA PHE A 27 32.12 10.21 6.68
C PHE A 27 33.39 10.35 7.53
N SER A 28 33.71 9.35 8.37
CA SER A 28 35.03 9.21 9.00
C SER A 28 35.60 7.82 8.71
N THR A 29 36.64 7.78 7.88
CA THR A 29 37.52 6.62 7.74
C THR A 29 38.50 6.65 8.92
N VAL A 30 38.34 5.74 9.89
CA VAL A 30 39.29 5.60 10.99
C VAL A 30 40.49 4.79 10.51
N ILE A 31 41.64 5.44 10.29
CA ILE A 31 42.93 4.77 10.10
C ILE A 31 43.68 4.85 11.43
N SER A 32 43.80 3.71 12.10
CA SER A 32 44.64 3.53 13.29
C SER A 32 46.06 3.20 12.86
N SER A 33 47.04 4.02 13.26
CA SER A 33 48.47 3.75 13.09
C SER A 33 49.06 3.11 14.35
N ARG A 34 49.57 1.88 14.22
CA ARG A 34 50.61 1.35 15.09
C ARG A 34 51.63 0.58 14.24
N HIS A 35 52.89 0.97 14.40
CA HIS A 35 54.05 0.25 13.91
C HIS A 35 54.20 -1.07 14.67
N GLU A 36 54.40 -2.17 13.95
CA GLU A 36 55.46 -3.16 14.21
C GLU A 36 55.56 -4.19 13.06
N SER A 37 56.65 -4.95 13.06
CA SER A 37 57.44 -5.48 11.95
C SER A 37 56.93 -6.72 11.19
N HIS A 38 57.30 -6.77 9.90
CA HIS A 38 57.56 -7.92 9.02
C HIS A 38 56.89 -9.28 9.29
N ARG A 39 55.96 -9.66 8.40
CA ARG A 39 55.96 -10.93 7.65
C ARG A 39 55.06 -10.80 6.42
N THR A 40 55.55 -11.29 5.29
CA THR A 40 54.88 -11.28 3.99
C THR A 40 53.76 -12.33 3.96
N ASP A 41 52.52 -11.87 4.05
CA ASP A 41 51.35 -12.59 3.56
C ASP A 41 50.50 -11.57 2.78
N ALA A 42 50.23 -11.89 1.51
CA ALA A 42 49.34 -11.08 0.68
C ALA A 42 47.96 -10.99 1.36
N PRO A 43 47.36 -9.80 1.55
CA PRO A 43 46.02 -9.72 2.09
C PRO A 43 45.06 -10.34 1.08
N LYS A 44 44.49 -11.50 1.43
CA LYS A 44 43.26 -11.98 0.78
C LYS A 44 42.24 -10.85 0.91
N ALA A 45 41.93 -10.21 -0.20
CA ALA A 45 40.82 -9.26 -0.26
C ALA A 45 39.57 -9.99 0.24
N ILE A 46 39.11 -9.64 1.44
CA ILE A 46 37.77 -9.99 1.87
C ILE A 46 36.88 -9.20 0.92
N LYS A 47 36.39 -9.87 -0.14
CA LYS A 47 35.29 -9.35 -0.94
C LYS A 47 34.09 -9.29 -0.01
N THR A 48 33.92 -8.16 0.67
CA THR A 48 32.69 -7.87 1.37
C THR A 48 31.60 -7.83 0.31
N THR A 49 30.73 -8.84 0.30
CA THR A 49 29.53 -8.82 -0.53
C THR A 49 28.80 -7.52 -0.23
N PRO A 50 28.34 -6.75 -1.23
CA PRO A 50 27.58 -5.53 -0.96
C PRO A 50 26.35 -5.89 -0.12
N GLU A 51 26.11 -5.12 0.93
CA GLU A 51 24.97 -5.27 1.84
C GLU A 51 24.10 -4.01 1.73
N TRP A 52 22.78 -4.18 1.72
CA TRP A 52 21.88 -3.08 2.01
C TRP A 52 21.91 -2.86 3.53
N THR A 53 22.36 -1.69 3.97
CA THR A 53 22.05 -1.22 5.32
C THR A 53 20.68 -0.56 5.26
N VAL A 54 19.67 -1.19 5.87
CA VAL A 54 18.30 -0.71 5.86
C VAL A 54 17.87 -0.41 7.30
N LEU A 55 17.34 0.78 7.54
CA LEU A 55 16.82 1.22 8.85
C LEU A 55 17.82 1.16 10.03
N ASP A 56 19.10 1.50 9.79
CA ASP A 56 20.16 1.62 10.80
C ASP A 56 20.41 0.39 11.71
N LYS A 57 19.77 -0.76 11.45
CA LYS A 57 19.85 -1.97 12.28
C LYS A 57 19.77 -3.30 11.53
N ASP A 58 19.12 -3.35 10.36
CA ASP A 58 18.97 -4.57 9.58
C ASP A 58 19.91 -4.53 8.36
N SER A 59 20.74 -5.57 8.21
CA SER A 59 21.60 -5.76 7.03
C SER A 59 21.03 -6.90 6.18
N PHE A 60 20.77 -6.60 4.90
CA PHE A 60 20.35 -7.60 3.92
C PHE A 60 21.45 -7.75 2.86
N ARG A 61 22.01 -8.95 2.75
CA ARG A 61 22.98 -9.27 1.69
C ARG A 61 22.32 -9.14 0.32
N ILE A 62 23.01 -8.48 -0.60
CA ILE A 62 22.56 -8.36 -2.00
C ILE A 62 22.78 -9.69 -2.72
N ASP A 63 21.78 -10.11 -3.49
CA ASP A 63 21.89 -11.25 -4.39
C ASP A 63 21.18 -10.99 -5.72
N HIS A 64 21.06 -12.02 -6.54
CA HIS A 64 20.44 -11.93 -7.86
C HIS A 64 18.98 -11.45 -7.84
N MET A 65 18.22 -11.60 -6.74
CA MET A 65 16.83 -11.14 -6.63
C MET A 65 16.70 -9.67 -6.24
N SER A 66 17.72 -9.09 -5.60
CA SER A 66 17.70 -7.72 -5.10
C SER A 66 17.39 -6.68 -6.18
N ASN A 67 16.36 -5.85 -5.96
CA ASN A 67 15.92 -4.81 -6.90
C ASN A 67 15.27 -3.58 -6.22
N THR A 68 15.50 -3.35 -4.93
CA THR A 68 14.83 -2.30 -4.15
C THR A 68 15.65 -1.01 -4.09
N PRO A 69 15.37 0.06 -4.85
CA PRO A 69 16.24 1.22 -4.90
C PRO A 69 16.21 2.07 -3.61
N GLN A 70 17.24 2.90 -3.44
CA GLN A 70 17.40 3.75 -2.25
C GLN A 70 16.23 4.73 -2.06
N THR A 71 15.61 5.16 -3.15
CA THR A 71 14.42 6.02 -3.16
C THR A 71 13.22 5.38 -2.48
N ILE A 72 13.02 4.06 -2.67
CA ILE A 72 12.01 3.26 -1.98
C ILE A 72 12.41 3.05 -0.52
N LEU A 73 13.66 2.70 -0.26
CA LEU A 73 14.16 2.54 1.12
C LEU A 73 14.06 3.82 1.95
N SER A 74 14.19 4.99 1.30
CA SER A 74 14.01 6.30 1.95
C SER A 74 12.57 6.58 2.42
N LYS A 75 11.59 5.80 1.93
CA LYS A 75 10.16 5.95 2.28
C LYS A 75 9.71 5.04 3.42
N LEU A 76 10.54 4.08 3.82
CA LEU A 76 10.27 3.23 4.97
C LEU A 76 9.99 4.09 6.21
N ASN A 77 9.11 3.64 7.10
CA ASN A 77 8.73 4.32 8.34
C ASN A 77 8.08 5.72 8.19
N SER A 78 7.59 6.08 7.00
CA SER A 78 6.89 7.37 6.80
C SER A 78 5.62 7.50 7.64
N ASN A 79 5.01 6.37 8.02
CA ASN A 79 3.89 6.27 8.97
C ASN A 79 2.76 7.27 8.70
N LEU A 80 2.43 7.50 7.41
CA LEU A 80 1.45 8.52 7.01
C LEU A 80 0.06 8.30 7.65
N PRO A 81 -0.47 7.07 7.76
CA PRO A 81 -1.74 6.82 8.43
C PRO A 81 -1.71 7.07 9.95
N SER A 82 -0.54 7.22 10.57
CA SER A 82 -0.41 7.55 11.99
C SER A 82 -0.47 9.05 12.26
N LYS A 83 -0.39 9.90 11.23
CA LYS A 83 -0.48 11.36 11.35
C LYS A 83 -1.96 11.79 11.41
N PRO A 84 -2.47 12.33 12.54
CA PRO A 84 -3.92 12.52 12.73
C PRO A 84 -4.59 13.49 11.75
N ALA A 85 -3.86 14.50 11.26
CA ALA A 85 -4.35 15.48 10.30
C ALA A 85 -4.06 15.07 8.84
N HIS A 86 -3.28 14.02 8.61
CA HIS A 86 -3.04 13.54 7.26
C HIS A 86 -4.30 12.86 6.72
N PRO A 87 -4.67 13.02 5.44
CA PRO A 87 -5.88 12.39 4.89
C PRO A 87 -5.98 10.88 5.15
N LEU A 88 -4.85 10.15 5.03
CA LEU A 88 -4.81 8.72 5.34
C LEU A 88 -5.02 8.43 6.84
N GLY A 89 -4.56 9.30 7.75
CA GLY A 89 -4.79 9.15 9.18
C GLY A 89 -6.22 9.52 9.58
N ILE A 90 -6.83 10.49 8.92
CA ILE A 90 -8.26 10.80 9.08
C ILE A 90 -9.09 9.59 8.63
N LEU A 91 -8.84 9.07 7.42
CA LEU A 91 -9.54 7.90 6.89
C LEU A 91 -9.34 6.68 7.80
N LYS A 92 -8.10 6.38 8.21
CA LYS A 92 -7.80 5.29 9.16
C LYS A 92 -8.74 5.40 10.36
N ASN A 93 -8.74 6.54 11.06
CA ASN A 93 -9.56 6.73 12.25
C ASN A 93 -11.06 6.60 11.98
N LEU A 94 -11.56 7.10 10.85
CA LEU A 94 -12.97 6.93 10.46
C LEU A 94 -13.34 5.45 10.29
N ILE A 95 -12.45 4.62 9.73
CA ILE A 95 -12.69 3.17 9.61
C ILE A 95 -12.76 2.52 11.01
N TYR A 96 -11.81 2.84 11.91
CA TYR A 96 -11.85 2.35 13.29
C TYR A 96 -13.16 2.74 14.01
N GLU A 97 -13.66 3.96 13.77
CA GLU A 97 -14.94 4.43 14.33
C GLU A 97 -16.14 3.64 13.77
N GLN A 98 -16.08 3.15 12.53
CA GLN A 98 -17.12 2.27 11.95
C GLN A 98 -17.02 0.81 12.41
N MET A 99 -15.86 0.40 12.94
CA MET A 99 -15.56 -0.96 13.39
C MET A 99 -15.06 -1.01 14.85
N PRO A 100 -15.84 -0.48 15.82
CA PRO A 100 -15.38 -0.31 17.20
C PRO A 100 -15.13 -1.62 17.96
N THR A 101 -15.61 -2.75 17.43
CA THR A 101 -15.44 -4.09 18.01
C THR A 101 -14.23 -4.84 17.46
N PHE A 102 -13.45 -4.22 16.56
CA PHE A 102 -12.28 -4.83 15.94
C PHE A 102 -11.02 -4.38 16.68
N ASP A 103 -10.18 -5.35 17.04
CA ASP A 103 -8.88 -5.07 17.63
C ASP A 103 -7.94 -4.42 16.62
N THR A 104 -7.09 -3.50 17.08
CA THR A 104 -5.95 -3.02 16.29
C THR A 104 -4.81 -4.03 16.33
N VAL A 105 -4.21 -4.29 15.18
CA VAL A 105 -2.99 -5.10 14.99
C VAL A 105 -1.94 -4.25 14.27
N GLU A 106 -0.68 -4.40 14.65
CA GLU A 106 0.43 -3.60 14.11
C GLU A 106 1.62 -4.48 13.74
N PHE A 107 2.15 -4.27 12.54
CA PHE A 107 3.40 -4.87 12.05
C PHE A 107 4.30 -3.75 11.50
N PRO A 108 5.09 -3.09 12.37
CA PRO A 108 5.84 -1.89 11.98
C PRO A 108 6.94 -2.18 10.95
N SER A 109 7.50 -3.38 10.95
CA SER A 109 8.46 -3.79 9.92
C SER A 109 7.72 -4.16 8.62
N PRO A 110 8.10 -3.59 7.45
CA PRO A 110 7.55 -3.98 6.16
C PRO A 110 8.24 -5.21 5.54
N PHE A 111 9.28 -5.73 6.19
CA PHE A 111 10.06 -6.86 5.69
C PHE A 111 9.32 -8.17 5.96
N VAL A 112 9.11 -8.94 4.90
CA VAL A 112 8.50 -10.26 4.96
C VAL A 112 9.30 -11.23 4.09
N THR A 113 9.18 -12.52 4.38
CA THR A 113 9.64 -13.57 3.48
C THR A 113 8.68 -13.71 2.30
N PRO A 114 9.16 -14.20 1.14
CA PRO A 114 8.27 -14.57 0.03
C PRO A 114 7.21 -15.60 0.42
N ALA A 115 7.50 -16.46 1.41
CA ALA A 115 6.55 -17.40 1.97
C ALA A 115 5.37 -16.69 2.63
N GLN A 116 5.63 -15.79 3.59
CA GLN A 116 4.59 -14.99 4.26
C GLN A 116 3.76 -14.19 3.25
N ASN A 117 4.40 -13.58 2.25
CA ASN A 117 3.69 -12.76 1.27
C ASN A 117 2.90 -13.59 0.26
N PHE A 118 3.29 -14.83 -0.06
CA PHE A 118 2.70 -15.59 -1.17
C PHE A 118 2.39 -17.05 -0.86
N ASP A 119 3.38 -17.86 -0.48
CA ASP A 119 3.21 -19.32 -0.31
C ASP A 119 2.18 -19.66 0.77
N ASP A 120 2.19 -18.87 1.83
CA ASP A 120 1.30 -19.02 2.97
C ASP A 120 -0.15 -18.72 2.65
N LEU A 121 -0.36 -17.83 1.69
CA LEU A 121 -1.66 -17.42 1.18
C LEU A 121 -2.09 -18.25 -0.05
N GLY A 122 -1.35 -19.29 -0.41
CA GLY A 122 -1.71 -20.21 -1.48
C GLY A 122 -1.54 -19.64 -2.89
N PHE A 123 -0.70 -18.62 -3.07
CA PHE A 123 -0.36 -18.11 -4.40
C PHE A 123 0.39 -19.17 -5.22
N PRO A 124 0.04 -19.40 -6.50
CA PRO A 124 0.82 -20.24 -7.39
C PRO A 124 2.28 -19.80 -7.53
N ALA A 125 3.21 -20.73 -7.77
CA ALA A 125 4.64 -20.43 -7.91
C ALA A 125 4.97 -19.52 -9.11
N ASP A 126 4.15 -19.58 -10.15
CA ASP A 126 4.21 -18.78 -11.37
C ASP A 126 3.35 -17.51 -11.32
N HIS A 127 2.78 -17.17 -10.16
CA HIS A 127 1.92 -16.01 -10.02
C HIS A 127 2.68 -14.71 -10.38
N PRO A 128 2.14 -13.84 -11.26
CA PRO A 128 2.83 -12.64 -11.73
C PRO A 128 3.39 -11.75 -10.63
N GLY A 129 2.64 -11.57 -9.53
CA GLY A 129 3.10 -10.76 -8.38
C GLY A 129 4.43 -11.22 -7.74
N ARG A 130 4.89 -12.46 -7.98
CA ARG A 130 6.19 -12.96 -7.51
C ARG A 130 7.36 -12.52 -8.39
N ARG A 131 7.10 -11.97 -9.58
CA ARG A 131 8.16 -11.56 -10.51
C ARG A 131 8.90 -10.34 -9.94
N LYS A 132 10.20 -10.25 -10.24
CA LYS A 132 11.01 -9.07 -9.92
C LYS A 132 10.46 -7.80 -10.57
N GLY A 133 9.78 -7.92 -11.70
CA GLY A 133 9.12 -6.80 -12.37
C GLY A 133 8.05 -6.15 -11.50
N ASP A 134 7.37 -6.91 -10.64
CA ASP A 134 6.16 -6.47 -9.92
C ASP A 134 6.40 -6.23 -8.41
N SER A 135 7.49 -6.78 -7.86
CA SER A 135 7.77 -6.78 -6.41
C SER A 135 9.18 -6.28 -6.06
N TYR A 136 9.30 -5.66 -4.88
CA TYR A 136 10.57 -5.21 -4.31
C TYR A 136 11.19 -6.27 -3.41
N TYR A 137 12.22 -6.93 -3.91
CA TYR A 137 13.04 -7.88 -3.19
C TYR A 137 14.28 -7.19 -2.62
N LEU A 138 14.51 -7.42 -1.33
CA LEU A 138 15.77 -7.07 -0.68
C LEU A 138 16.84 -8.09 -1.06
N ASN A 139 16.46 -9.37 -1.09
CA ASN A 139 17.21 -10.51 -1.61
C ASN A 139 16.27 -11.70 -1.83
N SER A 140 16.80 -12.90 -2.07
CA SER A 140 15.99 -14.11 -2.30
C SER A 140 15.19 -14.55 -1.07
N ALA A 141 15.59 -14.12 0.14
CA ALA A 141 14.96 -14.50 1.40
C ALA A 141 13.94 -13.47 1.92
N TYR A 142 14.09 -12.20 1.54
CA TYR A 142 13.29 -11.09 2.06
C TYR A 142 12.85 -10.12 0.97
N MET A 143 11.63 -9.60 1.14
CA MET A 143 11.01 -8.60 0.29
C MET A 143 10.25 -7.57 1.13
N LEU A 144 9.89 -6.46 0.50
CA LEU A 144 8.90 -5.55 1.06
C LEU A 144 7.51 -6.13 0.79
N ARG A 145 6.65 -6.18 1.82
CA ARG A 145 5.29 -6.73 1.67
C ARG A 145 4.51 -6.01 0.56
N THR A 146 3.85 -6.78 -0.30
CA THR A 146 3.04 -6.24 -1.40
C THR A 146 1.57 -6.05 -1.03
N HIS A 147 1.16 -6.62 0.10
CA HIS A 147 -0.17 -6.46 0.68
C HIS A 147 -0.17 -6.75 2.19
N THR A 148 -1.14 -6.19 2.92
CA THR A 148 -1.29 -6.43 4.36
C THR A 148 -1.69 -7.87 4.71
N SER A 149 -2.29 -8.62 3.76
CA SER A 149 -2.64 -10.03 3.96
C SER A 149 -1.43 -10.93 4.26
N ALA A 150 -0.20 -10.48 3.99
CA ALA A 150 1.03 -11.19 4.36
C ALA A 150 1.16 -11.49 5.86
N HIS A 151 0.35 -10.82 6.69
CA HIS A 151 0.31 -10.99 8.14
C HIS A 151 -0.95 -11.72 8.65
N GLU A 152 -1.79 -12.27 7.76
CA GLU A 152 -3.03 -12.97 8.15
C GLU A 152 -2.74 -14.16 9.07
N ILE A 153 -1.84 -15.06 8.66
CA ILE A 153 -1.53 -16.28 9.42
C ILE A 153 -1.00 -15.94 10.81
N GLU A 154 -0.05 -15.02 10.91
CA GLU A 154 0.52 -14.57 12.17
C GLU A 154 -0.54 -13.97 13.09
N THR A 155 -1.49 -13.23 12.52
CA THR A 155 -2.58 -12.59 13.27
C THR A 155 -3.63 -13.61 13.72
N PHE A 156 -4.00 -14.56 12.87
CA PHE A 156 -4.93 -15.64 13.22
C PHE A 156 -4.36 -16.57 14.29
N ALA A 157 -3.05 -16.84 14.25
CA ALA A 157 -2.35 -17.65 15.25
C ALA A 157 -2.36 -17.00 16.65
N GLN A 158 -2.50 -15.68 16.75
CA GLN A 158 -2.70 -14.96 18.02
C GLN A 158 -4.11 -15.17 18.61
N GLY A 159 -5.00 -15.90 17.91
CA GLY A 159 -6.34 -16.22 18.37
C GLY A 159 -7.36 -15.09 18.22
N LYS A 160 -6.97 -13.93 17.66
CA LYS A 160 -7.84 -12.76 17.45
C LYS A 160 -9.05 -13.10 16.58
N GLU A 161 -10.22 -12.66 16.99
CA GLU A 161 -11.48 -12.96 16.30
C GLU A 161 -11.88 -11.88 15.30
N LYS A 162 -11.82 -10.59 15.69
CA LYS A 162 -12.11 -9.44 14.83
C LYS A 162 -10.95 -8.47 14.93
N TRP A 163 -10.31 -8.13 13.82
CA TRP A 163 -9.11 -7.28 13.86
C TRP A 163 -8.94 -6.44 12.59
N LEU A 164 -8.22 -5.33 12.73
CA LEU A 164 -7.78 -4.42 11.67
C LEU A 164 -6.26 -4.26 11.72
N LEU A 165 -5.62 -4.29 10.56
CA LEU A 165 -4.19 -4.01 10.39
C LEU A 165 -4.03 -2.89 9.37
N THR A 166 -3.37 -1.80 9.74
CA THR A 166 -3.02 -0.73 8.80
C THR A 166 -1.52 -0.71 8.56
N ALA A 167 -1.09 -0.79 7.31
CA ALA A 167 0.32 -0.78 6.98
C ALA A 167 0.59 -0.20 5.58
N ASP A 168 1.81 0.30 5.40
CA ASP A 168 2.41 0.59 4.09
C ASP A 168 2.75 -0.71 3.35
N VAL A 169 2.55 -0.71 2.04
CA VAL A 169 2.79 -1.83 1.13
C VAL A 169 3.50 -1.33 -0.13
N TYR A 170 4.21 -2.23 -0.79
CA TYR A 170 5.23 -1.89 -1.78
C TYR A 170 5.04 -2.68 -3.06
N ARG A 171 4.91 -1.98 -4.20
CA ARG A 171 4.73 -2.61 -5.52
C ARG A 171 5.50 -1.85 -6.59
N ARG A 172 6.03 -2.58 -7.56
CA ARG A 172 6.58 -2.01 -8.78
C ARG A 172 5.45 -1.94 -9.79
N ASP A 173 5.15 -0.74 -10.25
CA ASP A 173 3.98 -0.49 -11.07
C ASP A 173 4.19 0.75 -11.94
N GLU A 174 3.23 0.97 -12.84
CA GLU A 174 3.14 2.11 -13.75
C GLU A 174 3.28 3.46 -13.02
N ILE A 175 3.60 4.51 -13.77
CA ILE A 175 3.62 5.88 -13.26
C ILE A 175 2.40 6.61 -13.82
N ASP A 176 1.44 6.89 -12.95
CA ASP A 176 0.32 7.77 -13.22
C ASP A 176 -0.19 8.43 -11.90
N ALA A 177 -1.31 9.15 -11.98
CA ALA A 177 -1.89 9.85 -10.83
C ALA A 177 -2.50 8.93 -9.76
N SER A 178 -2.68 7.64 -10.03
CA SER A 178 -3.32 6.65 -9.15
C SER A 178 -2.35 5.56 -8.65
N HIS A 179 -1.19 5.39 -9.29
CA HIS A 179 -0.18 4.41 -8.94
C HIS A 179 1.05 5.06 -8.31
N PHE A 180 1.43 4.55 -7.13
CA PHE A 180 2.65 4.96 -6.44
C PHE A 180 3.31 3.72 -5.82
N PRO A 181 4.66 3.62 -5.82
CA PRO A 181 5.35 2.42 -5.35
C PRO A 181 5.12 2.05 -3.90
N VAL A 182 4.74 3.05 -3.09
CA VAL A 182 4.48 2.91 -1.66
C VAL A 182 3.09 3.49 -1.39
N PHE A 183 2.16 2.63 -1.05
CA PHE A 183 0.81 3.03 -0.68
C PHE A 183 0.40 2.28 0.58
N HIS A 184 -0.79 2.51 1.11
CA HIS A 184 -1.20 1.97 2.39
C HIS A 184 -2.47 1.16 2.24
N GLN A 185 -2.46 0.00 2.88
CA GLN A 185 -3.64 -0.85 2.98
C GLN A 185 -4.15 -0.89 4.41
N MET A 186 -5.44 -1.19 4.52
CA MET A 186 -6.00 -1.71 5.74
C MET A 186 -6.57 -3.10 5.46
N GLU A 187 -6.07 -4.09 6.19
CA GLU A 187 -6.67 -5.42 6.28
C GLU A 187 -7.70 -5.42 7.40
N GLY A 188 -8.77 -6.18 7.23
CA GLY A 188 -9.65 -6.55 8.32
C GLY A 188 -10.15 -7.97 8.18
N ALA A 189 -10.28 -8.68 9.29
CA ALA A 189 -10.82 -10.03 9.28
C ALA A 189 -11.74 -10.28 10.46
N CYS A 190 -12.66 -11.23 10.26
CA CYS A 190 -13.52 -11.78 11.29
C CYS A 190 -13.53 -13.31 11.18
N VAL A 191 -12.93 -13.99 12.15
CA VAL A 191 -12.84 -15.45 12.23
C VAL A 191 -13.36 -15.95 13.58
N LEU A 192 -14.32 -16.86 13.54
CA LEU A 192 -14.98 -17.41 14.72
C LEU A 192 -14.95 -18.94 14.69
N PRO A 193 -14.98 -19.62 15.85
CA PRO A 193 -15.26 -21.04 15.88
C PRO A 193 -16.57 -21.36 15.14
N ARG A 194 -16.59 -22.45 14.38
CA ARG A 194 -17.79 -22.87 13.61
C ARG A 194 -19.04 -23.07 14.47
N SER A 195 -18.87 -23.35 15.76
CA SER A 195 -19.96 -23.43 16.74
C SER A 195 -20.62 -22.07 17.07
N GLN A 196 -20.07 -20.95 16.60
CA GLN A 196 -20.54 -19.61 16.93
C GLN A 196 -21.13 -18.84 15.74
N MET A 197 -21.44 -19.52 14.62
CA MET A 197 -21.98 -18.88 13.41
C MET A 197 -23.31 -18.14 13.64
N ASP A 198 -24.11 -18.54 14.63
CA ASP A 198 -25.36 -17.85 14.99
C ASP A 198 -25.14 -16.40 15.45
N LYS A 199 -23.97 -16.09 16.03
CA LYS A 199 -23.59 -14.72 16.38
C LYS A 199 -23.51 -13.85 15.13
N LEU A 200 -22.86 -14.35 14.08
CA LEU A 200 -22.75 -13.65 12.79
C LEU A 200 -24.12 -13.47 12.13
N ALA A 201 -24.98 -14.48 12.18
CA ALA A 201 -26.35 -14.36 11.66
C ALA A 201 -27.15 -13.26 12.37
N THR A 202 -27.02 -13.18 13.70
CA THR A 202 -27.66 -12.13 14.52
C THR A 202 -27.15 -10.74 14.18
N GLU A 203 -25.82 -10.56 14.17
CA GLU A 203 -25.18 -9.28 13.79
C GLU A 203 -25.59 -8.84 12.37
N THR A 204 -25.68 -9.79 11.42
CA THR A 204 -26.12 -9.54 10.05
C THR A 204 -27.53 -8.94 10.01
N HIS A 205 -28.48 -9.52 10.76
CA HIS A 205 -29.85 -9.02 10.81
C HIS A 205 -29.93 -7.59 11.37
N GLU A 206 -29.14 -7.27 12.40
CA GLU A 206 -29.09 -5.93 12.97
C GLU A 206 -28.54 -4.90 11.98
N ILE A 207 -27.46 -5.26 11.26
CA ILE A 207 -26.87 -4.40 10.24
C ILE A 207 -27.85 -4.16 9.09
N HIS A 208 -28.53 -5.20 8.59
CA HIS A 208 -29.54 -5.06 7.54
C HIS A 208 -30.70 -4.17 7.98
N ARG A 209 -31.20 -4.32 9.22
CA ARG A 209 -32.24 -3.45 9.77
C ARG A 209 -31.79 -1.98 9.80
N MET A 210 -30.54 -1.73 10.18
CA MET A 210 -29.97 -0.39 10.15
C MET A 210 -29.90 0.17 8.73
N LEU A 211 -29.32 -0.58 7.78
CA LEU A 211 -29.13 -0.15 6.39
C LEU A 211 -30.45 0.05 5.63
N ALA A 212 -31.51 -0.70 5.96
CA ALA A 212 -32.83 -0.55 5.34
C ALA A 212 -33.44 0.85 5.53
N THR A 213 -32.97 1.62 6.52
CA THR A 213 -33.40 3.00 6.77
C THR A 213 -32.50 4.06 6.12
N LYS A 214 -31.45 3.64 5.41
CA LYS A 214 -30.40 4.52 4.89
C LYS A 214 -30.55 4.73 3.39
N ASN A 215 -30.07 5.88 2.92
CA ASN A 215 -30.07 6.24 1.49
C ASN A 215 -28.90 5.57 0.75
N ILE A 216 -28.91 4.24 0.69
CA ILE A 216 -27.92 3.41 0.02
C ILE A 216 -28.62 2.41 -0.90
N LYS A 217 -28.13 2.29 -2.12
CA LYS A 217 -28.54 1.29 -3.11
C LYS A 217 -27.40 0.30 -3.27
N ILE A 218 -27.66 -0.95 -2.91
CA ILE A 218 -26.69 -2.05 -3.00
C ILE A 218 -27.13 -2.94 -4.16
N ASP A 219 -26.24 -3.09 -5.14
CA ASP A 219 -26.39 -3.99 -6.27
C ASP A 219 -25.48 -5.21 -6.05
N ASP A 220 -26.06 -6.38 -5.86
CA ASP A 220 -25.31 -7.60 -5.57
C ASP A 220 -25.82 -8.73 -6.44
N GLU A 221 -25.25 -8.82 -7.64
CA GLU A 221 -25.56 -9.87 -8.61
C GLU A 221 -24.65 -11.10 -8.45
N THR A 222 -23.83 -11.13 -7.40
CA THR A 222 -22.85 -12.20 -7.20
C THR A 222 -23.53 -13.53 -6.86
N LYS A 223 -22.98 -14.63 -7.37
CA LYS A 223 -23.52 -15.97 -7.20
C LYS A 223 -22.41 -16.94 -6.85
N ILE A 224 -22.79 -17.99 -6.13
CA ILE A 224 -21.92 -19.15 -5.93
C ILE A 224 -22.04 -20.02 -7.17
N ASP A 225 -20.95 -20.19 -7.89
CA ASP A 225 -20.87 -20.98 -9.12
C ASP A 225 -19.49 -21.65 -9.26
N SER A 226 -19.25 -22.30 -10.40
CA SER A 226 -17.98 -23.01 -10.65
C SER A 226 -16.76 -22.09 -10.73
N LYS A 227 -16.93 -20.78 -10.94
CA LYS A 227 -15.83 -19.81 -11.00
C LYS A 227 -15.57 -19.19 -9.63
N ASN A 228 -16.59 -19.13 -8.76
CA ASN A 228 -16.48 -18.59 -7.42
C ASN A 228 -17.17 -19.51 -6.37
N PRO A 229 -16.68 -20.75 -6.19
CA PRO A 229 -17.36 -21.74 -5.37
C PRO A 229 -17.07 -21.55 -3.88
N PHE A 230 -17.90 -22.18 -3.05
CA PHE A 230 -17.48 -22.52 -1.69
C PHE A 230 -16.35 -23.54 -1.73
N GLN A 231 -15.55 -23.56 -0.66
CA GLN A 231 -14.48 -24.54 -0.50
C GLN A 231 -15.08 -25.91 -0.13
N ASP A 232 -14.53 -26.99 -0.67
CA ASP A 232 -15.05 -28.36 -0.46
C ASP A 232 -15.12 -28.77 1.03
N CYS A 233 -14.25 -28.21 1.87
CA CYS A 233 -14.19 -28.46 3.31
C CYS A 233 -15.20 -27.63 4.14
N HIS A 234 -16.00 -26.78 3.51
CA HIS A 234 -16.94 -25.89 4.19
C HIS A 234 -18.37 -26.41 4.07
N ASP A 235 -19.13 -26.38 5.18
CA ASP A 235 -20.57 -26.56 5.13
C ASP A 235 -21.17 -25.34 4.40
N PRO A 236 -21.88 -25.51 3.27
CA PRO A 236 -22.46 -24.41 2.51
C PRO A 236 -23.38 -23.51 3.34
N LYS A 237 -24.08 -24.06 4.35
CA LYS A 237 -24.96 -23.28 5.23
C LYS A 237 -24.16 -22.31 6.10
N GLN A 238 -23.08 -22.80 6.72
CA GLN A 238 -22.19 -21.97 7.54
C GLN A 238 -21.46 -20.94 6.67
N ALA A 239 -20.93 -21.35 5.51
CA ALA A 239 -20.27 -20.45 4.58
C ALA A 239 -21.18 -19.30 4.13
N THR A 240 -22.47 -19.59 3.88
CA THR A 240 -23.47 -18.57 3.55
C THR A 240 -23.67 -17.56 4.68
N ILE A 241 -23.70 -18.00 5.94
CA ILE A 241 -23.80 -17.09 7.10
C ILE A 241 -22.60 -16.16 7.16
N VAL A 242 -21.39 -16.70 6.98
CA VAL A 242 -20.14 -15.91 7.01
C VAL A 242 -20.11 -14.89 5.88
N ILE A 243 -20.50 -15.27 4.66
CA ILE A 243 -20.56 -14.34 3.51
C ILE A 243 -21.61 -13.26 3.70
N ASN A 244 -22.80 -13.59 4.21
CA ASN A 244 -23.82 -12.59 4.48
C ASN A 244 -23.35 -11.57 5.53
N HIS A 245 -22.63 -12.04 6.55
CA HIS A 245 -22.03 -11.16 7.55
C HIS A 245 -20.92 -10.28 6.96
N LEU A 246 -20.04 -10.83 6.11
CA LEU A 246 -19.03 -10.05 5.37
C LEU A 246 -19.71 -8.92 4.61
N LYS A 247 -20.69 -9.25 3.76
CA LYS A 247 -21.40 -8.29 2.92
C LYS A 247 -22.09 -7.21 3.73
N ALA A 248 -22.82 -7.60 4.78
CA ALA A 248 -23.48 -6.65 5.67
C ALA A 248 -22.46 -5.69 6.33
N THR A 249 -21.36 -6.24 6.85
CA THR A 249 -20.30 -5.47 7.53
C THR A 249 -19.63 -4.46 6.59
N ILE A 250 -19.29 -4.88 5.38
CA ILE A 250 -18.69 -4.01 4.37
C ILE A 250 -19.68 -2.93 3.89
N ASN A 251 -20.95 -3.29 3.65
CA ASN A 251 -21.97 -2.31 3.27
C ASN A 251 -22.17 -1.25 4.37
N LYS A 252 -22.13 -1.65 5.65
CA LYS A 252 -22.15 -0.73 6.79
C LYS A 252 -20.92 0.19 6.81
N LEU A 253 -19.72 -0.37 6.60
CA LEU A 253 -18.48 0.42 6.52
C LEU A 253 -18.58 1.46 5.41
N ILE A 254 -18.93 1.04 4.19
CA ILE A 254 -19.06 1.92 3.03
C ILE A 254 -20.10 3.01 3.28
N TYR A 255 -21.27 2.67 3.82
CA TYR A 255 -22.25 3.69 4.20
C TYR A 255 -21.65 4.70 5.19
N GLY A 256 -21.00 4.23 6.26
CA GLY A 256 -20.38 5.08 7.28
C GLY A 256 -19.35 6.06 6.72
N LEU A 257 -18.52 5.61 5.77
CA LEU A 257 -17.48 6.42 5.12
C LEU A 257 -18.06 7.39 4.07
N PHE A 258 -19.02 6.94 3.26
CA PHE A 258 -19.45 7.64 2.05
C PHE A 258 -20.80 8.37 2.17
N GLN A 259 -21.55 8.24 3.28
CA GLN A 259 -22.86 8.88 3.45
C GLN A 259 -22.88 10.41 3.24
N GLY A 260 -21.74 11.09 3.41
CA GLY A 260 -21.62 12.55 3.23
C GLY A 260 -21.06 13.01 1.88
N LEU A 261 -20.71 12.08 0.97
CA LEU A 261 -19.86 12.40 -0.18
C LEU A 261 -20.52 13.20 -1.30
N ASP A 262 -21.84 13.36 -1.32
CA ASP A 262 -22.52 14.35 -2.17
C ASP A 262 -23.90 14.73 -1.64
N ALA A 263 -23.92 15.56 -0.60
CA ALA A 263 -25.13 16.26 -0.17
C ALA A 263 -25.74 17.17 -1.27
N GLN A 264 -24.99 17.47 -2.34
CA GLN A 264 -25.41 18.38 -3.41
C GLN A 264 -26.15 17.72 -4.58
N GLN A 265 -26.13 16.39 -4.74
CA GLN A 265 -26.81 15.72 -5.86
C GLN A 265 -28.04 14.88 -5.47
N GLN A 266 -28.41 14.80 -4.19
CA GLN A 266 -29.61 14.07 -3.72
C GLN A 266 -29.75 12.60 -4.17
N ALA A 267 -28.74 12.01 -4.81
CA ALA A 267 -28.75 10.62 -5.24
C ALA A 267 -28.35 9.70 -4.09
N SER A 268 -28.97 8.52 -4.02
CA SER A 268 -28.57 7.44 -3.10
C SER A 268 -27.11 7.04 -3.33
N LEU A 269 -26.36 6.71 -2.27
CA LEU A 269 -25.04 6.08 -2.39
C LEU A 269 -25.20 4.75 -3.14
N GLN A 270 -24.49 4.58 -4.25
CA GLN A 270 -24.57 3.34 -5.05
C GLN A 270 -23.33 2.49 -4.82
N VAL A 271 -23.56 1.24 -4.44
CA VAL A 271 -22.54 0.23 -4.16
C VAL A 271 -22.85 -0.99 -5.04
N ARG A 272 -21.82 -1.61 -5.62
CA ARG A 272 -21.98 -2.89 -6.29
C ARG A 272 -20.95 -3.93 -5.87
N TRP A 273 -21.37 -5.17 -5.82
CA TRP A 273 -20.54 -6.34 -5.55
C TRP A 273 -20.27 -7.07 -6.85
N ILE A 274 -19.01 -7.39 -7.11
CA ILE A 274 -18.58 -8.14 -8.30
C ILE A 274 -17.81 -9.39 -7.87
N PRO A 275 -17.97 -10.53 -8.56
CA PRO A 275 -17.16 -11.70 -8.28
C PRO A 275 -15.70 -11.42 -8.62
N ALA A 276 -14.80 -11.87 -7.75
CA ALA A 276 -13.36 -11.74 -7.93
C ALA A 276 -12.68 -13.10 -7.69
N PHE A 277 -11.36 -13.12 -7.76
CA PHE A 277 -10.56 -14.27 -7.40
C PHE A 277 -9.33 -13.83 -6.62
N PHE A 278 -9.14 -14.38 -5.42
CA PHE A 278 -7.91 -14.22 -4.64
C PHE A 278 -7.39 -15.60 -4.22
N PRO A 279 -6.06 -15.86 -4.27
CA PRO A 279 -5.52 -17.16 -3.89
C PRO A 279 -5.82 -17.60 -2.44
N PHE A 280 -6.17 -16.67 -1.55
CA PHE A 280 -6.39 -16.88 -0.11
C PHE A 280 -7.84 -16.72 0.34
N THR A 281 -8.79 -16.47 -0.58
CA THR A 281 -10.24 -16.50 -0.27
C THR A 281 -11.02 -17.30 -1.31
N SER A 282 -12.16 -17.88 -0.92
CA SER A 282 -13.15 -18.45 -1.84
C SER A 282 -14.47 -18.72 -1.11
N PRO A 283 -15.61 -18.14 -1.55
CA PRO A 283 -15.72 -17.21 -2.67
C PRO A 283 -15.09 -15.83 -2.36
N SER A 284 -14.72 -15.12 -3.42
CA SER A 284 -14.06 -13.82 -3.40
C SER A 284 -14.89 -12.75 -4.11
N TYR A 285 -14.79 -11.52 -3.65
CA TYR A 285 -15.53 -10.38 -4.18
C TYR A 285 -14.68 -9.11 -4.16
N GLU A 286 -14.93 -8.24 -5.11
CA GLU A 286 -14.56 -6.84 -5.05
C GLU A 286 -15.82 -6.00 -4.84
N VAL A 287 -15.64 -4.83 -4.22
CA VAL A 287 -16.74 -3.90 -3.96
C VAL A 287 -16.41 -2.55 -4.55
N GLU A 288 -17.34 -2.02 -5.32
CA GLU A 288 -17.18 -0.74 -5.99
C GLU A 288 -18.23 0.27 -5.54
N VAL A 289 -17.84 1.54 -5.50
CA VAL A 289 -18.74 2.67 -5.21
C VAL A 289 -18.83 3.56 -6.44
N LEU A 290 -20.04 3.97 -6.81
CA LEU A 290 -20.22 4.93 -7.91
C LEU A 290 -19.81 6.32 -7.44
N TYR A 291 -18.82 6.90 -8.10
CA TYR A 291 -18.34 8.24 -7.84
C TYR A 291 -18.12 9.01 -9.14
N ARG A 292 -18.75 10.19 -9.26
CA ARG A 292 -18.66 11.05 -10.47
C ARG A 292 -18.94 10.30 -11.78
N GLY A 293 -19.93 9.41 -11.76
CA GLY A 293 -20.35 8.61 -12.92
C GLY A 293 -19.42 7.45 -13.28
N LYS A 294 -18.41 7.15 -12.45
CA LYS A 294 -17.51 6.00 -12.62
C LYS A 294 -17.59 5.07 -11.42
N TRP A 295 -17.55 3.77 -11.67
CA TRP A 295 -17.40 2.78 -10.61
C TRP A 295 -15.94 2.75 -10.17
N LEU A 296 -15.72 2.80 -8.86
CA LEU A 296 -14.40 2.76 -8.26
C LEU A 296 -14.33 1.58 -7.30
N GLU A 297 -13.48 0.61 -7.61
CA GLU A 297 -13.14 -0.49 -6.71
C GLU A 297 -12.49 0.02 -5.43
N ILE A 298 -13.06 -0.33 -4.29
CA ILE A 298 -12.66 0.16 -2.97
C ILE A 298 -11.87 -0.89 -2.20
N LEU A 299 -12.24 -2.17 -2.33
CA LEU A 299 -11.64 -3.27 -1.60
C LEU A 299 -11.89 -4.61 -2.29
N GLY A 300 -10.99 -5.55 -2.01
CA GLY A 300 -11.18 -6.98 -2.24
C GLY A 300 -11.47 -7.69 -0.93
N CYS A 301 -12.30 -8.74 -0.96
CA CYS A 301 -12.67 -9.51 0.23
C CYS A 301 -13.14 -10.91 -0.13
N GLY A 302 -13.36 -11.75 0.89
CA GLY A 302 -13.95 -13.07 0.67
C GLY A 302 -13.94 -13.94 1.91
N LEU A 303 -14.44 -15.16 1.74
CA LEU A 303 -14.35 -16.20 2.76
C LEU A 303 -12.91 -16.72 2.82
N VAL A 304 -12.25 -16.62 3.97
CA VAL A 304 -10.84 -17.02 4.14
C VAL A 304 -10.66 -18.49 3.77
N LYS A 305 -9.59 -18.81 3.04
CA LYS A 305 -9.26 -20.20 2.74
C LYS A 305 -8.95 -20.97 4.01
N GLN A 306 -9.53 -22.17 4.13
CA GLN A 306 -9.31 -23.02 5.30
C GLN A 306 -7.82 -23.34 5.47
N LEU A 307 -7.07 -23.47 4.37
CA LEU A 307 -5.61 -23.61 4.37
C LEU A 307 -4.91 -22.54 5.24
N THR A 308 -5.31 -21.28 5.13
CA THR A 308 -4.74 -20.16 5.89
C THR A 308 -5.00 -20.33 7.39
N LEU A 309 -6.21 -20.75 7.77
CA LEU A 309 -6.59 -21.00 9.17
C LEU A 309 -5.93 -22.25 9.75
N ASP A 310 -5.77 -23.29 8.94
CA ASP A 310 -5.10 -24.54 9.32
C ASP A 310 -3.61 -24.28 9.59
N LYS A 311 -2.93 -23.54 8.69
CA LYS A 311 -1.55 -23.09 8.87
C LYS A 311 -1.38 -22.19 10.11
N ALA A 312 -2.38 -21.37 10.42
CA ALA A 312 -2.40 -20.54 11.62
C ALA A 312 -2.69 -21.31 12.92
N GLY A 313 -2.94 -22.62 12.86
CA GLY A 313 -3.23 -23.45 14.04
C GLY A 313 -4.64 -23.25 14.62
N VAL A 314 -5.57 -22.71 13.82
CA VAL A 314 -6.98 -22.48 14.22
C VAL A 314 -7.99 -23.20 13.29
N PRO A 315 -7.85 -24.52 13.05
CA PRO A 315 -8.62 -25.25 12.03
C PRO A 315 -10.14 -25.32 12.33
N SER A 316 -10.54 -25.14 13.58
CA SER A 316 -11.95 -25.14 13.99
C SER A 316 -12.69 -23.83 13.69
N LYS A 317 -11.98 -22.81 13.19
CA LYS A 317 -12.56 -21.51 12.83
C LYS A 317 -12.96 -21.44 11.35
N MET A 318 -13.84 -20.49 11.06
CA MET A 318 -14.23 -20.06 9.72
C MET A 318 -14.50 -18.55 9.78
N GLY A 319 -14.27 -17.84 8.67
CA GLY A 319 -14.43 -16.40 8.67
C GLY A 319 -14.15 -15.75 7.32
N TRP A 320 -14.16 -14.43 7.32
CA TRP A 320 -13.89 -13.61 6.15
C TRP A 320 -12.75 -12.64 6.42
N ALA A 321 -12.13 -12.16 5.35
CA ALA A 321 -11.15 -11.08 5.35
C ALA A 321 -11.44 -10.09 4.23
N PHE A 322 -10.96 -8.86 4.39
CA PHE A 322 -10.91 -7.82 3.35
C PHE A 322 -9.58 -7.09 3.39
N GLY A 323 -9.18 -6.56 2.24
CA GLY A 323 -8.08 -5.61 2.10
C GLY A 323 -8.56 -4.40 1.31
N LEU A 324 -8.37 -3.20 1.86
CA LEU A 324 -8.73 -1.93 1.20
C LEU A 324 -7.52 -1.04 0.99
N GLY A 325 -7.50 -0.28 -0.10
CA GLY A 325 -6.47 0.71 -0.39
C GLY A 325 -6.84 2.08 0.18
N LEU A 326 -6.05 2.61 1.11
CA LEU A 326 -6.37 3.87 1.79
C LEU A 326 -6.29 5.07 0.84
N GLU A 327 -5.29 5.13 -0.03
CA GLU A 327 -5.11 6.22 -0.99
C GLU A 327 -6.30 6.34 -1.93
N ARG A 328 -6.76 5.21 -2.49
CA ARG A 328 -7.88 5.23 -3.43
C ARG A 328 -9.16 5.77 -2.79
N ILE A 329 -9.46 5.34 -1.56
CA ILE A 329 -10.61 5.86 -0.80
C ILE A 329 -10.41 7.34 -0.43
N ALA A 330 -9.20 7.71 0.01
CA ALA A 330 -8.91 9.09 0.38
C ALA A 330 -8.95 10.05 -0.83
N MET A 331 -8.50 9.62 -2.01
CA MET A 331 -8.60 10.40 -3.24
C MET A 331 -10.05 10.76 -3.55
N VAL A 332 -10.98 9.83 -3.30
CA VAL A 332 -12.42 10.06 -3.46
C VAL A 332 -12.98 10.98 -2.37
N LEU A 333 -12.80 10.61 -1.10
CA LEU A 333 -13.36 11.34 0.06
C LEU A 333 -12.88 12.79 0.12
N PHE A 334 -11.58 12.98 -0.09
CA PHE A 334 -10.94 14.29 0.00
C PHE A 334 -10.81 14.97 -1.37
N SER A 335 -11.30 14.39 -2.47
CA SER A 335 -11.13 14.96 -3.84
C SER A 335 -9.67 15.27 -4.20
N ILE A 336 -8.74 14.40 -3.78
CA ILE A 336 -7.31 14.52 -4.07
C ILE A 336 -7.07 13.91 -5.47
N PRO A 337 -6.59 14.70 -6.45
CA PRO A 337 -6.53 14.28 -7.84
C PRO A 337 -5.32 13.39 -8.18
N ASP A 338 -4.33 13.32 -7.30
CA ASP A 338 -3.04 12.68 -7.56
C ASP A 338 -2.44 12.11 -6.27
N ILE A 339 -2.08 10.83 -6.30
CA ILE A 339 -1.51 10.07 -5.17
C ILE A 339 -0.21 10.68 -4.62
N ARG A 340 0.58 11.38 -5.46
CA ARG A 340 1.84 12.02 -5.04
C ARG A 340 1.60 13.08 -3.96
N LEU A 341 0.41 13.66 -3.89
CA LEU A 341 0.07 14.67 -2.87
C LEU A 341 0.13 14.13 -1.44
N PHE A 342 -0.18 12.85 -1.20
CA PHE A 342 -0.04 12.25 0.14
C PHE A 342 1.41 12.26 0.65
N TRP A 343 2.38 12.39 -0.26
CA TRP A 343 3.79 12.44 0.07
C TRP A 343 4.36 13.87 0.11
N SER A 344 3.57 14.88 -0.26
CA SER A 344 4.01 16.28 -0.29
C SER A 344 4.25 16.81 1.13
N GLN A 345 5.32 17.62 1.26
CA GLN A 345 5.61 18.38 2.48
C GLN A 345 5.14 19.84 2.37
N ASP A 346 4.39 20.17 1.30
CA ASP A 346 3.87 21.52 1.07
C ASP A 346 2.80 21.87 2.09
N SER A 347 3.00 22.97 2.80
CA SER A 347 2.05 23.47 3.79
C SER A 347 0.69 23.82 3.18
N ARG A 348 0.62 24.19 1.90
CA ARG A 348 -0.63 24.46 1.17
C ARG A 348 -1.48 23.20 0.99
N PHE A 349 -0.86 22.01 0.98
CA PHE A 349 -1.59 20.74 1.02
C PHE A 349 -1.93 20.37 2.47
N LEU A 350 -0.91 20.32 3.34
CA LEU A 350 -1.03 19.81 4.71
C LEU A 350 -2.01 20.62 5.57
N ASN A 351 -2.10 21.94 5.37
CA ASN A 351 -2.95 22.82 6.17
C ASN A 351 -4.45 22.77 5.78
N GLN A 352 -4.84 22.01 4.76
CA GLN A 352 -6.24 21.90 4.33
C GLN A 352 -7.04 20.86 5.13
N PHE A 353 -6.36 20.03 5.93
CA PHE A 353 -6.96 18.91 6.61
C PHE A 353 -6.97 19.11 8.12
N THR A 354 -8.01 18.61 8.77
CA THR A 354 -8.18 18.68 10.22
C THR A 354 -8.50 17.27 10.72
N PRO A 355 -7.93 16.82 11.85
CA PRO A 355 -8.22 15.50 12.39
C PRO A 355 -9.72 15.22 12.50
N ARG A 356 -10.12 13.99 12.18
CA ARG A 356 -11.52 13.49 12.25
C ARG A 356 -12.52 14.20 11.34
N LYS A 357 -12.08 15.01 10.39
CA LYS A 357 -12.97 15.70 9.44
C LYS A 357 -12.57 15.42 8.01
N VAL A 358 -13.52 14.90 7.22
CA VAL A 358 -13.38 14.83 5.76
C VAL A 358 -13.58 16.22 5.18
N SER A 359 -12.57 16.74 4.50
CA SER A 359 -12.58 18.04 3.83
C SER A 359 -12.22 17.85 2.35
N LYS A 360 -12.95 18.49 1.44
CA LYS A 360 -12.56 18.50 0.02
C LYS A 360 -11.27 19.31 -0.14
N PHE A 361 -10.26 18.70 -0.75
CA PHE A 361 -9.01 19.34 -1.12
C PHE A 361 -9.27 20.35 -2.24
N HIS A 362 -8.70 21.54 -2.06
CA HIS A 362 -8.72 22.61 -3.04
C HIS A 362 -7.32 22.75 -3.64
N LEU A 363 -7.21 22.48 -4.93
CA LEU A 363 -5.95 22.61 -5.66
C LEU A 363 -5.47 24.06 -5.62
N PHE A 364 -4.23 24.28 -5.21
CA PHE A 364 -3.63 25.61 -5.06
C PHE A 364 -2.77 26.04 -6.25
N SER A 365 -2.57 25.16 -7.25
CA SER A 365 -1.99 25.53 -8.54
C SER A 365 -2.41 24.57 -9.66
N LYS A 366 -2.74 25.10 -10.84
CA LYS A 366 -2.89 24.31 -12.07
C LYS A 366 -1.65 24.56 -12.93
N ASN A 367 -0.65 23.70 -12.78
CA ASN A 367 0.61 23.83 -13.52
C ASN A 367 0.49 23.13 -14.88
N PRO A 368 0.86 23.77 -16.00
CA PRO A 368 0.86 23.09 -17.29
C PRO A 368 1.89 21.94 -17.27
N PRO A 369 1.57 20.79 -17.87
CA PRO A 369 2.54 19.72 -18.02
C PRO A 369 3.61 20.10 -19.04
N CYS A 370 4.81 19.54 -18.90
CA CYS A 370 5.83 19.50 -19.95
C CYS A 370 6.02 18.05 -20.39
N HIS A 371 5.86 17.79 -21.68
CA HIS A 371 6.01 16.43 -22.24
C HIS A 371 7.37 16.25 -22.88
N LYS A 372 8.01 15.11 -22.62
CA LYS A 372 9.25 14.67 -23.28
C LYS A 372 9.11 13.22 -23.71
N ASP A 373 9.43 12.96 -24.97
CA ASP A 373 9.38 11.62 -25.52
C ASP A 373 10.79 11.00 -25.51
N ILE A 374 10.88 9.71 -25.22
CA ILE A 374 12.10 8.91 -25.34
C ILE A 374 11.83 7.68 -26.18
N SER A 375 12.68 7.44 -27.16
CA SER A 375 12.64 6.23 -27.97
C SER A 375 13.96 5.48 -27.85
N PHE A 376 13.89 4.17 -27.63
CA PHE A 376 15.06 3.30 -27.54
C PHE A 376 14.72 1.89 -28.03
N TRP A 377 15.76 1.13 -28.39
CA TRP A 377 15.66 -0.29 -28.70
C TRP A 377 15.59 -1.09 -27.41
N ILE A 378 14.65 -2.04 -27.33
CA ILE A 378 14.50 -2.89 -26.16
C ILE A 378 15.39 -4.14 -26.29
N PRO A 379 16.03 -4.60 -25.20
CA PRO A 379 16.69 -5.90 -25.14
C PRO A 379 15.66 -7.04 -25.03
N ASP A 380 16.11 -8.29 -25.19
CA ASP A 380 15.24 -9.47 -25.14
C ASP A 380 14.62 -9.71 -23.75
N ASP A 381 15.31 -9.31 -22.68
CA ASP A 381 14.90 -9.43 -21.28
C ASP A 381 14.29 -8.14 -20.71
N PHE A 382 13.72 -7.29 -21.58
CA PHE A 382 13.16 -6.00 -21.20
C PHE A 382 12.02 -6.11 -20.19
N GLU A 383 12.16 -5.39 -19.07
CA GLU A 383 11.11 -5.18 -18.06
C GLU A 383 10.74 -3.70 -17.99
N ALA A 384 9.49 -3.37 -18.30
CA ALA A 384 9.03 -1.98 -18.36
C ALA A 384 9.10 -1.31 -16.98
N ASN A 385 8.86 -2.06 -15.91
CA ASN A 385 8.93 -1.54 -14.54
C ASN A 385 10.36 -1.16 -14.12
N ASP A 386 11.41 -1.67 -14.77
CA ASP A 386 12.79 -1.20 -14.58
C ASP A 386 12.97 0.22 -15.15
N VAL A 387 12.37 0.49 -16.32
CA VAL A 387 12.36 1.83 -16.92
C VAL A 387 11.58 2.80 -16.04
N PHE A 388 10.38 2.42 -15.60
CA PHE A 388 9.56 3.27 -14.73
C PHE A 388 10.30 3.58 -13.44
N GLU A 389 10.91 2.59 -12.80
CA GLU A 389 11.63 2.81 -11.55
C GLU A 389 12.80 3.77 -11.73
N LEU A 390 13.60 3.61 -12.79
CA LEU A 390 14.71 4.51 -13.03
C LEU A 390 14.27 5.94 -13.38
N ILE A 391 13.18 6.10 -14.15
CA ILE A 391 12.59 7.41 -14.44
C ILE A 391 12.10 8.06 -13.15
N ARG A 392 11.44 7.30 -12.28
CA ARG A 392 10.92 7.76 -10.98
C ARG A 392 12.06 8.17 -10.05
N ASP A 393 13.15 7.42 -10.03
CA ASP A 393 14.32 7.69 -9.20
C ASP A 393 15.03 8.99 -9.57
N VAL A 394 15.19 9.23 -10.88
CA VAL A 394 15.91 10.40 -11.39
C VAL A 394 15.01 11.63 -11.52
N GLY A 395 13.77 11.43 -11.95
CA GLY A 395 12.79 12.50 -12.17
C GLY A 395 12.03 12.90 -10.90
N GLY A 396 11.96 12.02 -9.91
CA GLY A 396 11.36 12.28 -8.60
C GLY A 396 9.88 12.68 -8.70
N SER A 397 9.45 13.57 -7.81
CA SER A 397 8.05 14.01 -7.70
C SER A 397 7.54 14.83 -8.89
N TRP A 398 8.40 15.16 -9.86
CA TRP A 398 8.00 15.88 -11.07
C TRP A 398 7.44 14.97 -12.13
N VAL A 399 7.76 13.68 -12.10
CA VAL A 399 7.19 12.71 -13.06
C VAL A 399 5.75 12.45 -12.63
N GLU A 400 4.81 12.83 -13.49
CA GLU A 400 3.37 12.62 -13.31
C GLU A 400 2.91 11.33 -13.98
N GLU A 401 3.39 11.08 -15.19
CA GLU A 401 2.96 9.96 -16.00
C GLU A 401 4.11 9.49 -16.89
N VAL A 402 4.22 8.18 -17.10
CA VAL A 402 5.06 7.58 -18.15
C VAL A 402 4.22 6.62 -18.96
N LYS A 403 4.02 6.93 -20.24
CA LYS A 403 3.11 6.17 -21.11
C LYS A 403 3.81 5.66 -22.35
N LEU A 404 3.67 4.37 -22.65
CA LEU A 404 4.05 3.82 -23.96
C LEU A 404 3.13 4.40 -25.03
N ILE A 405 3.70 5.13 -25.99
CA ILE A 405 2.94 5.82 -27.04
C ILE A 405 3.18 5.24 -28.44
N ASP A 406 4.27 4.51 -28.65
CA ASP A 406 4.58 3.87 -29.93
C ASP A 406 5.44 2.62 -29.74
N THR A 407 5.24 1.62 -30.60
CA THR A 407 6.07 0.42 -30.72
C THR A 407 6.42 0.21 -32.17
N PHE A 408 7.71 0.15 -32.47
CA PHE A 408 8.24 0.01 -33.82
C PHE A 408 9.10 -1.24 -33.94
N GLU A 409 8.85 -2.06 -34.95
CA GLU A 409 9.65 -3.25 -35.26
C GLU A 409 10.47 -3.05 -36.55
N HIS A 410 11.80 -3.16 -36.43
CA HIS A 410 12.70 -3.07 -37.56
C HIS A 410 12.72 -4.38 -38.34
N GLN A 411 12.12 -4.38 -39.53
CA GLN A 411 11.85 -5.58 -40.34
C GLN A 411 13.10 -6.41 -40.69
N VAL A 412 14.27 -5.76 -40.82
CA VAL A 412 15.52 -6.43 -41.24
C VAL A 412 16.31 -6.95 -40.04
N GLU A 413 16.42 -6.14 -38.99
CA GLU A 413 17.21 -6.49 -37.79
C GLU A 413 16.38 -7.27 -36.76
N LYS A 414 15.06 -7.37 -36.96
CA LYS A 414 14.08 -7.95 -36.02
C LYS A 414 14.20 -7.39 -34.61
N ARG A 415 14.51 -6.08 -34.52
CA ARG A 415 14.62 -5.36 -33.25
C ARG A 415 13.37 -4.54 -33.01
N THR A 416 12.94 -4.50 -31.76
CA THR A 416 11.79 -3.70 -31.34
C THR A 416 12.27 -2.43 -30.64
N SER A 417 11.62 -1.31 -30.94
CA SER A 417 11.81 -0.03 -30.26
C SER A 417 10.52 0.39 -29.58
N HIS A 418 10.63 0.90 -28.37
CA HIS A 418 9.53 1.52 -27.65
C HIS A 418 9.74 3.03 -27.57
N CYS A 419 8.65 3.77 -27.70
CA CYS A 419 8.59 5.20 -27.44
C CYS A 419 7.71 5.47 -26.23
N TYR A 420 8.28 6.05 -25.18
CA TYR A 420 7.56 6.48 -23.99
C TYR A 420 7.45 7.99 -23.96
N ARG A 421 6.26 8.50 -23.62
CA ARG A 421 6.04 9.89 -23.23
C ARG A 421 6.15 10.02 -21.72
N ILE A 422 7.05 10.88 -21.28
CA ILE A 422 7.17 11.30 -19.88
C ILE A 422 6.47 12.64 -19.73
N THR A 423 5.47 12.68 -18.86
CA THR A 423 4.77 13.91 -18.47
C THR A 423 5.38 14.44 -17.18
N TYR A 424 6.01 15.61 -17.26
CA TYR A 424 6.55 16.32 -16.11
C TYR A 424 5.55 17.37 -15.62
N ARG A 425 5.12 17.24 -14.37
CA ARG A 425 4.33 18.24 -13.66
C ARG A 425 4.64 18.17 -12.16
N SER A 426 5.08 19.30 -11.59
CA SER A 426 5.15 19.47 -10.15
C SER A 426 3.76 19.82 -9.61
N MET A 427 3.40 19.25 -8.45
CA MET A 427 2.17 19.58 -7.74
C MET A 427 2.25 20.92 -7.00
N GLU A 428 3.44 21.50 -6.89
CA GLU A 428 3.73 22.63 -5.99
C GLU A 428 3.99 23.92 -6.77
N ARG A 429 4.58 23.83 -7.97
CA ARG A 429 4.91 25.00 -8.79
C ARG A 429 4.98 24.68 -10.28
N ASN A 430 5.04 25.73 -11.10
CA ASN A 430 5.39 25.59 -12.51
C ASN A 430 6.84 25.11 -12.66
N LEU A 431 7.05 24.21 -13.62
CA LEU A 431 8.37 23.77 -14.06
C LEU A 431 8.71 24.50 -15.36
N SER A 432 9.90 25.09 -15.44
CA SER A 432 10.36 25.66 -16.70
C SER A 432 10.78 24.55 -17.67
N ASN A 433 10.74 24.84 -18.98
CA ASN A 433 11.26 23.89 -19.98
C ASN A 433 12.74 23.56 -19.74
N ASP A 434 13.54 24.50 -19.26
CA ASP A 434 14.97 24.29 -18.99
C ASP A 434 15.19 23.32 -17.83
N GLU A 435 14.43 23.47 -16.74
CA GLU A 435 14.49 22.54 -15.60
C GLU A 435 14.09 21.13 -16.01
N VAL A 436 13.05 21.01 -16.85
CA VAL A 436 12.59 19.73 -17.38
C VAL A 436 13.62 19.15 -18.35
N ASN A 437 14.23 19.96 -19.22
CA ASN A 437 15.27 19.52 -20.16
C ASN A 437 16.49 18.95 -19.42
N VAL A 438 16.95 19.62 -18.35
CA VAL A 438 18.05 19.13 -17.52
C VAL A 438 17.66 17.79 -16.86
N THR A 439 16.45 17.70 -16.32
CA THR A 439 15.96 16.45 -15.70
C THR A 439 15.85 15.32 -16.72
N GLN A 440 15.30 15.61 -17.90
CA GLN A 440 15.18 14.68 -19.01
C GLN A 440 16.54 14.16 -19.48
N ALA A 441 17.55 15.04 -19.55
CA ALA A 441 18.91 14.64 -19.91
C ALA A 441 19.50 13.66 -18.89
N ARG A 442 19.29 13.89 -17.59
CA ARG A 442 19.69 12.95 -16.53
C ARG A 442 18.96 11.61 -16.64
N VAL A 443 17.65 11.64 -16.91
CA VAL A 443 16.86 10.41 -17.13
C VAL A 443 17.41 9.61 -18.31
N ARG A 444 17.66 10.28 -19.44
CA ARG A 444 18.25 9.65 -20.64
C ARG A 444 19.63 9.05 -20.34
N GLU A 445 20.48 9.77 -19.62
CA GLU A 445 21.81 9.28 -19.26
C GLU A 445 21.75 8.10 -18.28
N ALA A 446 20.83 8.13 -17.31
CA ALA A 446 20.64 7.01 -16.39
C ALA A 446 20.15 5.75 -17.12
N LEU A 447 19.13 5.88 -17.99
CA LEU A 447 18.63 4.78 -18.83
C LEU A 447 19.73 4.20 -19.73
N LYS A 448 20.61 5.05 -20.26
CA LYS A 448 21.77 4.60 -21.05
C LYS A 448 22.81 3.87 -20.20
N SER A 449 23.26 4.50 -19.11
CA SER A 449 24.40 4.04 -18.32
C SER A 449 24.08 2.87 -17.40
N GLN A 450 22.86 2.78 -16.89
CA GLN A 450 22.44 1.76 -15.92
C GLN A 450 21.68 0.59 -16.57
N MET A 451 20.87 0.86 -17.60
CA MET A 451 20.11 -0.18 -18.31
C MET A 451 20.70 -0.54 -19.69
N GLY A 452 21.75 0.14 -20.14
CA GLY A 452 22.37 -0.13 -21.44
C GLY A 452 21.48 0.23 -22.65
N LEU A 453 20.44 1.05 -22.46
CA LEU A 453 19.46 1.33 -23.50
C LEU A 453 20.06 2.19 -24.63
N ASN A 454 19.82 1.75 -25.86
CA ASN A 454 20.27 2.43 -27.07
C ASN A 454 19.14 3.30 -27.63
N PHE A 455 19.28 4.61 -27.49
CA PHE A 455 18.28 5.57 -27.97
C PHE A 455 18.22 5.65 -29.49
N ARG A 456 17.00 5.82 -30.02
CA ARG A 456 16.68 5.99 -31.43
C ARG A 456 16.43 7.47 -31.76
#